data_AF-A0A2G4IEW5-F1
#
_entry.id   AF-A0A2G4IEW5-F1
#
_cell.length_a   1.000
_cell.length_b   1.000
_cell.length_c   1.000
_cell.angle_alpha   90.00
_cell.angle_beta   90.00
_cell.angle_gamma   90.00
#
_symmetry.space_group_name_H-M   'P 1'
#
loop_
_entity.id
_entity.type
_entity.pdbx_description
1 polymer ?
#
loop_
_entity_poly.entity_id
_entity_poly.type
_entity_poly.pdbx_seq_one_letter_code
_entity_poly.pdbx_strand_id
1 'polypeptide(L)'
;MSTARNSLALILVALAATGAAGQQTASTALPPIRPLGKATATSTDLMGAVSQVRALPGGRILVNDNLGRKVVLFEPGLSASKVVADTTSATANAYSSRAGGLIAYKGDSTLFVDPISLAMLVIDGKGNVTRVISVPRPNEANALIGGPNGTPGFDAQGRLVYRAPPNFRIVPPPGGDMSKMQIPQMPDSVAVVRIALDTRVVDTVAFLKIAKTNMTVTQTPNGGMSVTSTINPMQVVDDWAVTADGRVAVVRGQEYKIEWVDGKGAIAASNKIPFAWRRLDDSTKTAFIDSTKAAMETLRQQAVTRAQAGGAGNMPIAFGPGGAMDMGAMGGMRIEINMRGGDGPRGAAPGASNGAPPTGGPTNIQIPPLNFVNPSELPDYAPPFTAGAVRADLDGNVWIRTSNVYGGGSVYDIVNAKGELTDRVLLPAGRVIAGFGPGVVYMGFRDGAGVRIEMAPIRSATP
;
A
#
# COMPACT_ATOMS: atom_id res chain seq x y z
N MET A 1 8.85 -59.29 -69.83
CA MET A 1 8.73 -58.03 -70.59
C MET A 1 7.37 -57.40 -70.32
N SER A 2 7.37 -56.22 -69.67
CA SER A 2 6.49 -55.06 -69.93
C SER A 2 4.98 -55.20 -69.64
N THR A 3 4.24 -54.30 -68.98
CA THR A 3 4.47 -52.99 -68.33
C THR A 3 3.14 -52.62 -67.64
N ALA A 4 3.23 -51.66 -66.71
CA ALA A 4 2.23 -50.66 -66.36
C ALA A 4 1.22 -50.92 -65.23
N ARG A 5 1.36 -50.01 -64.26
CA ARG A 5 0.53 -49.66 -63.10
C ARG A 5 -0.77 -48.97 -63.54
N ASN A 6 -1.83 -49.01 -62.73
CA ASN A 6 -2.24 -47.86 -61.90
C ASN A 6 -3.60 -48.05 -61.21
N SER A 7 -3.66 -47.45 -60.02
CA SER A 7 -4.74 -47.34 -59.06
C SER A 7 -5.96 -46.56 -59.54
N LEU A 8 -7.14 -46.92 -59.03
CA LEU A 8 -8.33 -46.06 -58.92
C LEU A 8 -9.24 -46.64 -57.82
N ALA A 9 -9.44 -45.90 -56.73
CA ALA A 9 -10.53 -46.15 -55.79
C ALA A 9 -11.18 -44.81 -55.44
N LEU A 10 -12.49 -44.74 -55.71
CA LEU A 10 -13.37 -43.59 -55.66
C LEU A 10 -13.46 -42.95 -54.27
N ILE A 11 -13.49 -41.61 -54.28
CA ILE A 11 -13.82 -40.73 -53.17
C ILE A 11 -15.35 -40.64 -53.04
N LEU A 12 -15.88 -40.87 -51.83
CA LEU A 12 -17.24 -40.48 -51.45
C LEU A 12 -17.15 -39.29 -50.48
N VAL A 13 -17.72 -38.15 -50.88
CA VAL A 13 -17.81 -36.91 -50.10
C VAL A 13 -18.99 -37.04 -49.13
N ALA A 14 -18.74 -36.86 -47.82
CA ALA A 14 -19.77 -36.66 -46.81
C ALA A 14 -19.62 -35.25 -46.21
N LEU A 15 -20.63 -34.42 -46.44
CA LEU A 15 -20.78 -33.07 -45.92
C LEU A 15 -21.18 -33.17 -44.44
N ALA A 16 -20.30 -32.76 -43.51
CA ALA A 16 -20.63 -32.60 -42.10
C ALA A 16 -20.78 -31.10 -41.77
N ALA A 17 -22.00 -30.70 -41.42
CA ALA A 17 -22.36 -29.35 -41.03
C ALA A 17 -21.71 -28.98 -39.70
N THR A 18 -21.08 -27.80 -39.66
CA THR A 18 -20.50 -27.16 -38.49
C THR A 18 -21.59 -26.74 -37.50
N GLY A 19 -21.72 -27.47 -36.39
CA GLY A 19 -22.41 -27.00 -35.19
C GLY A 19 -21.41 -26.31 -34.26
N ALA A 20 -21.46 -24.98 -34.19
CA ALA A 20 -20.77 -24.21 -33.16
C ALA A 20 -21.38 -24.52 -31.79
N ALA A 21 -20.84 -25.53 -31.10
CA ALA A 21 -21.12 -25.75 -29.69
C ALA A 21 -20.38 -24.67 -28.89
N GLY A 22 -21.14 -23.76 -28.29
CA GLY A 22 -20.62 -22.77 -27.36
C GLY A 22 -19.80 -23.45 -26.27
N GLN A 23 -18.60 -22.93 -26.03
CA GLN A 23 -17.84 -23.23 -24.82
C GLN A 23 -18.67 -22.80 -23.62
N GLN A 24 -19.35 -23.77 -23.00
CA GLN A 24 -19.72 -23.64 -21.59
C GLN A 24 -18.41 -23.45 -20.83
N THR A 25 -18.18 -22.23 -20.35
CA THR A 25 -17.16 -21.93 -19.36
C THR A 25 -17.41 -22.85 -18.18
N ALA A 26 -16.55 -23.86 -18.01
CA ALA A 26 -16.46 -24.58 -16.76
C ALA A 26 -16.27 -23.53 -15.66
N SER A 27 -17.20 -23.47 -14.71
CA SER A 27 -17.01 -22.69 -13.50
C SER A 27 -15.83 -23.31 -12.77
N THR A 28 -14.62 -22.77 -12.94
CA THR A 28 -13.45 -23.22 -12.19
C THR A 28 -13.76 -23.05 -10.71
N ALA A 29 -14.00 -24.17 -10.02
CA ALA A 29 -14.27 -24.15 -8.59
C ALA A 29 -13.10 -23.46 -7.88
N LEU A 30 -13.41 -22.57 -6.93
CA LEU A 30 -12.38 -21.90 -6.15
C LEU A 30 -11.52 -22.94 -5.43
N PRO A 31 -10.17 -22.81 -5.40
CA PRO A 31 -9.36 -23.65 -4.54
C PRO A 31 -9.85 -23.57 -3.09
N PRO A 32 -9.78 -24.68 -2.33
CA PRO A 32 -10.18 -24.67 -0.93
C PRO A 32 -9.26 -23.72 -0.14
N ILE A 33 -9.83 -23.06 0.87
CA ILE A 33 -9.04 -22.23 1.80
C ILE A 33 -8.29 -23.17 2.73
N ARG A 34 -6.96 -23.10 2.74
CA ARG A 34 -6.10 -23.83 3.67
C ARG A 34 -5.45 -22.90 4.69
N PRO A 35 -5.16 -23.35 5.91
CA PRO A 35 -4.35 -22.57 6.84
C PRO A 35 -2.91 -22.41 6.30
N LEU A 36 -2.29 -21.28 6.64
CA LEU A 36 -0.84 -21.13 6.55
C LEU A 36 -0.14 -22.17 7.45
N GLY A 37 1.09 -22.55 7.11
CA GLY A 37 1.89 -23.40 7.98
C GLY A 37 2.08 -22.82 9.39
N LYS A 38 2.28 -23.68 10.39
CA LYS A 38 2.51 -23.25 11.77
C LYS A 38 3.79 -22.39 11.85
N ALA A 39 3.76 -21.34 12.67
CA ALA A 39 4.96 -20.56 12.96
C ALA A 39 6.07 -21.48 13.49
N THR A 40 7.28 -21.30 12.94
CA THR A 40 8.48 -22.09 13.25
C THR A 40 9.53 -21.29 14.01
N ALA A 41 9.41 -19.96 14.00
CA ALA A 41 10.23 -19.07 14.82
C ALA A 41 9.45 -17.79 15.16
N THR A 42 9.82 -17.18 16.29
CA THR A 42 9.30 -15.90 16.76
C THR A 42 10.47 -15.05 17.27
N SER A 43 10.49 -13.76 16.95
CA SER A 43 11.54 -12.85 17.40
C SER A 43 11.56 -12.74 18.92
N THR A 44 12.74 -12.78 19.54
CA THR A 44 12.94 -12.51 20.98
C THR A 44 12.69 -11.05 21.33
N ASP A 45 12.97 -10.16 20.39
CA ASP A 45 12.93 -8.73 20.63
C ASP A 45 11.53 -8.16 20.36
N LEU A 46 11.18 -7.12 21.13
CA LEU A 46 9.96 -6.35 20.96
C LEU A 46 10.19 -5.14 20.06
N MET A 47 9.33 -4.98 19.07
CA MET A 47 9.29 -3.84 18.17
C MET A 47 8.12 -2.91 18.50
N GLY A 48 8.26 -1.64 18.11
CA GLY A 48 7.15 -0.70 18.17
C GLY A 48 6.11 -1.00 17.10
N ALA A 49 6.53 -1.21 15.85
CA ALA A 49 5.69 -1.66 14.74
C ALA A 49 6.54 -2.27 13.61
N VAL A 50 6.18 -3.48 13.17
CA VAL A 50 6.84 -4.13 12.03
C VAL A 50 6.12 -3.74 10.75
N SER A 51 6.78 -2.94 9.90
CA SER A 51 6.19 -2.43 8.65
C SER A 51 6.59 -3.24 7.42
N GLN A 52 7.86 -3.59 7.33
CA GLN A 52 8.47 -4.29 6.21
C GLN A 52 9.58 -5.22 6.72
N VAL A 53 9.63 -6.41 6.15
CA VAL A 53 10.69 -7.39 6.34
C VAL A 53 11.33 -7.67 4.99
N ARG A 54 12.65 -7.61 4.93
CA ARG A 54 13.43 -8.07 3.79
C ARG A 54 14.22 -9.32 4.16
N ALA A 55 13.99 -10.41 3.43
CA ALA A 55 14.87 -11.57 3.48
C ALA A 55 16.21 -11.30 2.79
N LEU A 56 17.28 -11.83 3.40
CA LEU A 56 18.64 -11.80 2.91
C LEU A 56 19.14 -13.22 2.67
N PRO A 57 20.19 -13.41 1.84
CA PRO A 57 20.85 -14.70 1.71
C PRO A 57 21.31 -15.25 3.07
N GLY A 58 21.21 -16.57 3.21
CA GLY A 58 21.54 -17.28 4.45
C GLY A 58 20.45 -17.27 5.52
N GLY A 59 19.25 -16.75 5.23
CA GLY A 59 18.09 -16.80 6.13
C GLY A 59 18.00 -15.67 7.14
N ARG A 60 18.92 -14.69 7.06
CA ARG A 60 18.84 -13.43 7.82
C ARG A 60 17.74 -12.54 7.29
N ILE A 61 17.24 -11.63 8.13
CA ILE A 61 16.27 -10.63 7.70
C ILE A 61 16.60 -9.24 8.21
N LEU A 62 16.35 -8.22 7.39
CA LEU A 62 16.27 -6.82 7.83
C LEU A 62 14.82 -6.45 8.09
N VAL A 63 14.60 -5.74 9.18
CA VAL A 63 13.28 -5.35 9.67
C VAL A 63 13.28 -3.86 9.90
N ASN A 64 12.26 -3.18 9.38
CA ASN A 64 12.04 -1.78 9.66
C ASN A 64 10.98 -1.59 10.75
N ASP A 65 11.43 -1.20 11.95
CA ASP A 65 10.59 -0.86 13.10
C ASP A 65 10.23 0.64 13.05
N ASN A 66 9.11 0.95 12.41
CA ASN A 66 8.76 2.35 12.11
C ASN A 66 8.43 3.17 13.37
N LEU A 67 7.80 2.56 14.38
CA LEU A 67 7.48 3.25 15.63
C LEU A 67 8.69 3.30 16.57
N GLY A 68 9.48 2.23 16.62
CA GLY A 68 10.73 2.22 17.37
C GLY A 68 11.86 3.03 16.70
N ARG A 69 11.66 3.46 15.45
CA ARG A 69 12.60 4.23 14.62
C ARG A 69 13.98 3.58 14.56
N LYS A 70 13.99 2.30 14.18
CA LYS A 70 15.20 1.52 14.00
C LYS A 70 15.08 0.48 12.89
N VAL A 71 16.20 0.20 12.23
CA VAL A 71 16.38 -0.97 11.36
C VAL A 71 17.14 -2.04 12.14
N VAL A 72 16.59 -3.25 12.17
CA VAL A 72 17.15 -4.38 12.91
C VAL A 72 17.47 -5.52 11.95
N LEU A 73 18.67 -6.06 12.03
CA LEU A 73 19.07 -7.30 11.37
C LEU A 73 18.84 -8.47 12.33
N PHE A 74 18.07 -9.47 11.92
CA PHE A 74 17.93 -10.72 12.65
C PHE A 74 18.75 -11.83 12.00
N GLU A 75 19.36 -12.65 12.85
CA GLU A 75 20.01 -13.90 12.47
C GLU A 75 18.98 -14.96 12.03
N PRO A 76 19.41 -16.03 11.33
CA PRO A 76 18.51 -17.06 10.83
C PRO A 76 17.63 -17.64 11.95
N GLY A 77 16.36 -17.88 11.63
CA GLY A 77 15.38 -18.36 12.60
C GLY A 77 15.02 -17.35 13.69
N LEU A 78 15.26 -16.04 13.47
CA LEU A 78 14.96 -14.96 14.42
C LEU A 78 15.65 -15.13 15.78
N SER A 79 16.79 -15.83 15.79
CA SER A 79 17.49 -16.32 16.99
C SER A 79 18.23 -15.24 17.78
N ALA A 80 18.72 -14.21 17.08
CA ALA A 80 19.39 -13.05 17.65
C ALA A 80 19.16 -11.84 16.74
N SER A 81 19.45 -10.64 17.26
CA SER A 81 19.32 -9.41 16.48
C SER A 81 20.46 -8.42 16.72
N LYS A 82 20.65 -7.51 15.77
CA LYS A 82 21.56 -6.37 15.82
C LYS A 82 20.86 -5.13 15.28
N VAL A 83 20.98 -4.00 15.97
CA VAL A 83 20.55 -2.69 15.45
C VAL A 83 21.53 -2.23 14.36
N VAL A 84 20.99 -1.91 13.18
CA VAL A 84 21.74 -1.45 12.00
C VAL A 84 21.68 0.07 11.84
N ALA A 85 20.51 0.65 12.10
CA ALA A 85 20.28 2.10 12.06
C ALA A 85 19.24 2.47 13.12
N ASP A 86 19.44 3.57 13.84
CA ASP A 86 18.50 4.10 14.83
C ASP A 86 18.66 5.63 14.97
N THR A 87 17.92 6.21 15.91
CA THR A 87 17.96 7.66 16.20
C THR A 87 19.09 8.06 17.16
N THR A 88 20.08 7.19 17.39
CA THR A 88 21.15 7.44 18.37
C THR A 88 22.49 7.67 17.69
N SER A 89 23.41 8.30 18.41
CA SER A 89 24.79 8.49 17.93
C SER A 89 25.53 7.17 17.68
N ALA A 90 25.10 6.05 18.28
CA ALA A 90 25.70 4.74 18.07
C ALA A 90 25.61 4.27 16.60
N THR A 91 24.58 4.72 15.87
CA THR A 91 24.44 4.49 14.43
C THR A 91 24.59 5.76 13.61
N ALA A 92 25.24 6.79 14.16
CA ALA A 92 25.36 8.12 13.56
C ALA A 92 24.00 8.79 13.22
N ASN A 93 22.95 8.49 13.99
CA ASN A 93 21.58 8.96 13.77
C ASN A 93 21.06 8.61 12.36
N ALA A 94 21.39 7.39 11.89
CA ALA A 94 21.03 6.89 10.58
C ALA A 94 19.51 6.78 10.35
N TYR A 95 18.70 6.85 11.40
CA TYR A 95 17.24 6.90 11.35
C TYR A 95 16.75 8.25 11.91
N SER A 96 15.92 8.98 11.17
CA SER A 96 15.42 10.31 11.58
C SER A 96 14.15 10.25 12.45
N SER A 97 13.52 11.40 12.67
CA SER A 97 12.28 11.49 13.46
C SER A 97 11.03 10.92 12.76
N ARG A 98 11.10 10.53 11.48
CA ARG A 98 9.96 9.98 10.73
C ARG A 98 10.18 8.53 10.30
N ALA A 99 9.08 7.82 10.02
CA ALA A 99 9.12 6.48 9.45
C ALA A 99 9.95 6.45 8.15
N GLY A 100 10.80 5.43 8.01
CA GLY A 100 11.60 5.19 6.81
C GLY A 100 11.06 4.04 5.98
N GLY A 101 11.66 3.79 4.82
CA GLY A 101 11.31 2.69 3.90
C GLY A 101 12.44 1.68 3.76
N LEU A 102 12.10 0.40 3.59
CA LEU A 102 13.07 -0.67 3.36
C LEU A 102 12.82 -1.32 2.00
N ILE A 103 13.78 -1.21 1.07
CA ILE A 103 13.61 -1.63 -0.32
C ILE A 103 14.72 -2.62 -0.69
N ALA A 104 14.33 -3.74 -1.30
CA ALA A 104 15.27 -4.68 -1.84
C ALA A 104 16.18 -4.00 -2.88
N TYR A 105 17.49 -4.23 -2.83
CA TYR A 105 18.45 -3.65 -3.76
C TYR A 105 19.50 -4.70 -4.14
N LYS A 106 20.25 -4.42 -5.22
CA LYS A 106 21.20 -5.32 -5.90
C LYS A 106 21.78 -6.42 -5.00
N GLY A 107 21.58 -7.69 -5.39
CA GLY A 107 22.08 -8.84 -4.64
C GLY A 107 21.54 -8.87 -3.21
N ASP A 108 22.45 -8.87 -2.23
CA ASP A 108 22.14 -8.93 -0.81
C ASP A 108 22.01 -7.55 -0.12
N SER A 109 22.19 -6.46 -0.87
CA SER A 109 22.25 -5.10 -0.30
C SER A 109 20.89 -4.42 -0.28
N THR A 110 20.55 -3.61 0.73
CA THR A 110 19.24 -2.97 0.98
C THR A 110 19.30 -1.46 0.96
N LEU A 111 18.27 -0.82 0.42
CA LEU A 111 18.07 0.61 0.60
C LEU A 111 17.20 0.84 1.83
N PHE A 112 17.72 1.57 2.80
CA PHE A 112 16.90 2.22 3.81
C PHE A 112 16.70 3.69 3.42
N VAL A 113 15.45 4.10 3.19
CA VAL A 113 15.09 5.45 2.77
C VAL A 113 14.66 6.27 3.98
N ASP A 114 15.34 7.38 4.22
CA ASP A 114 14.95 8.36 5.22
C ASP A 114 14.37 9.63 4.55
N PRO A 115 13.06 9.90 4.70
CA PRO A 115 12.42 11.02 4.03
C PRO A 115 12.78 12.40 4.60
N ILE A 116 13.36 12.47 5.81
CA ILE A 116 13.77 13.75 6.41
C ILE A 116 15.14 14.19 5.90
N SER A 117 16.14 13.32 5.96
CA SER A 117 17.47 13.63 5.42
C SER A 117 17.53 13.55 3.88
N LEU A 118 16.48 13.05 3.23
CA LEU A 118 16.42 12.82 1.77
C LEU A 118 17.54 11.89 1.28
N ALA A 119 17.94 10.96 2.14
CA ALA A 119 19.01 10.00 1.89
C ALA A 119 18.47 8.57 1.80
N MET A 120 19.18 7.73 1.03
CA MET A 120 19.01 6.29 0.99
C MET A 120 20.32 5.64 1.40
N LEU A 121 20.31 4.93 2.52
CA LEU A 121 21.44 4.16 3.02
C LEU A 121 21.50 2.82 2.28
N VAL A 122 22.67 2.47 1.74
CA VAL A 122 22.93 1.14 1.17
C VAL A 122 23.49 0.27 2.29
N ILE A 123 22.69 -0.67 2.76
CA ILE A 123 23.02 -1.62 3.82
C ILE A 123 23.43 -2.94 3.17
N ASP A 124 24.65 -3.44 3.40
CA ASP A 124 25.06 -4.74 2.86
C ASP A 124 24.34 -5.93 3.54
N GLY A 125 24.54 -7.15 3.04
CA GLY A 125 23.94 -8.34 3.64
C GLY A 125 24.37 -8.63 5.09
N LYS A 126 25.43 -7.97 5.60
CA LYS A 126 25.90 -8.07 6.99
C LYS A 126 25.36 -6.96 7.89
N GLY A 127 24.52 -6.07 7.36
CA GLY A 127 23.96 -4.96 8.11
C GLY A 127 24.92 -3.78 8.30
N ASN A 128 25.91 -3.60 7.41
CA ASN A 128 26.76 -2.43 7.43
C ASN A 128 26.27 -1.40 6.40
N VAL A 129 26.23 -0.12 6.78
CA VAL A 129 26.00 0.96 5.82
C VAL A 129 27.28 1.17 5.01
N THR A 130 27.23 0.82 3.72
CA THR A 130 28.39 0.87 2.81
C THR A 130 28.41 2.13 1.95
N ARG A 131 27.24 2.74 1.74
CA ARG A 131 27.10 3.96 0.92
C ARG A 131 25.86 4.72 1.32
N VAL A 132 25.89 6.04 1.09
CA VAL A 132 24.70 6.90 1.12
C VAL A 132 24.48 7.47 -0.27
N ILE A 133 23.25 7.39 -0.77
CA ILE A 133 22.86 8.00 -2.06
C ILE A 133 21.63 8.88 -1.85
N SER A 134 21.47 9.91 -2.67
CA SER A 134 20.32 10.82 -2.55
C SER A 134 19.04 10.16 -3.04
N VAL A 135 17.91 10.51 -2.43
CA VAL A 135 16.58 10.20 -2.99
C VAL A 135 16.46 10.81 -4.40
N PRO A 136 15.96 10.07 -5.41
CA PRO A 136 15.93 10.55 -6.79
C PRO A 136 15.08 11.80 -6.99
N ARG A 137 13.95 11.89 -6.27
CA ARG A 137 13.01 13.02 -6.29
C ARG A 137 12.66 13.43 -4.86
N PRO A 138 13.24 14.52 -4.33
CA PRO A 138 13.03 14.94 -2.94
C PRO A 138 11.56 15.09 -2.53
N ASN A 139 10.72 15.62 -3.43
CA ASN A 139 9.29 15.81 -3.20
C ASN A 139 8.49 14.49 -3.13
N GLU A 140 9.11 13.36 -3.46
CA GLU A 140 8.47 12.04 -3.49
C GLU A 140 9.13 11.05 -2.51
N ALA A 141 10.03 11.51 -1.64
CA ALA A 141 10.72 10.65 -0.65
C ALA A 141 9.73 9.86 0.23
N ASN A 142 8.61 10.47 0.62
CA ASN A 142 7.57 9.79 1.42
C ASN A 142 6.89 8.64 0.67
N ALA A 143 6.87 8.65 -0.67
CA ALA A 143 6.29 7.57 -1.46
C ALA A 143 7.16 6.30 -1.43
N LEU A 144 8.43 6.42 -1.00
CA LEU A 144 9.38 5.32 -0.92
C LEU A 144 9.37 4.58 0.43
N ILE A 145 8.57 5.06 1.41
CA ILE A 145 8.39 4.41 2.72
C ILE A 145 7.63 3.08 2.58
N GLY A 146 6.71 3.03 1.62
CA GLY A 146 5.81 1.90 1.37
C GLY A 146 4.52 1.94 2.19
N GLY A 147 4.01 0.77 2.59
CA GLY A 147 2.74 0.62 3.30
C GLY A 147 1.54 0.61 2.34
N PRO A 148 0.54 1.50 2.50
CA PRO A 148 -0.67 1.50 1.67
C PRO A 148 -0.51 2.18 0.32
N ASN A 149 0.67 2.75 0.07
CA ASN A 149 1.07 3.12 -1.27
C ASN A 149 1.61 1.91 -2.06
N GLY A 150 1.59 0.71 -1.48
CA GLY A 150 2.29 -0.47 -1.98
C GLY A 150 3.73 -0.51 -1.49
N THR A 151 4.45 -1.59 -1.80
CA THR A 151 5.87 -1.73 -1.46
C THR A 151 6.72 -1.37 -2.69
N PRO A 152 7.57 -0.32 -2.63
CA PRO A 152 8.50 -0.02 -3.70
C PRO A 152 9.44 -1.19 -4.00
N GLY A 153 9.90 -1.29 -5.23
CA GLY A 153 10.79 -2.36 -5.68
C GLY A 153 11.62 -1.94 -6.87
N PHE A 154 12.34 -2.89 -7.47
CA PHE A 154 13.13 -2.63 -8.67
C PHE A 154 12.64 -3.51 -9.81
N ASP A 155 12.60 -2.94 -11.02
CA ASP A 155 12.38 -3.73 -12.22
C ASP A 155 13.65 -4.49 -12.65
N ALA A 156 13.53 -5.33 -13.67
CA ALA A 156 14.64 -6.14 -14.19
C ALA A 156 15.82 -5.31 -14.74
N GLN A 157 15.59 -4.03 -15.06
CA GLN A 157 16.60 -3.08 -15.53
C GLN A 157 17.24 -2.29 -14.38
N GLY A 158 16.84 -2.54 -13.13
CA GLY A 158 17.36 -1.85 -11.96
C GLY A 158 16.83 -0.43 -11.77
N ARG A 159 15.64 -0.12 -12.33
CA ARG A 159 14.92 1.13 -12.07
C ARG A 159 13.99 0.96 -10.87
N LEU A 160 13.95 1.97 -10.02
CA LEU A 160 13.13 1.99 -8.81
C LEU A 160 11.67 2.26 -9.17
N VAL A 161 10.79 1.32 -8.85
CA VAL A 161 9.34 1.37 -9.08
C VAL A 161 8.61 1.75 -7.79
N TYR A 162 7.73 2.74 -7.86
CA TYR A 162 6.91 3.19 -6.73
C TYR A 162 5.63 3.88 -7.21
N ARG A 163 4.63 3.95 -6.33
CA ARG A 163 3.43 4.76 -6.55
C ARG A 163 3.74 6.21 -6.23
N ALA A 164 3.75 7.08 -7.25
CA ALA A 164 3.94 8.51 -7.06
C ALA A 164 2.75 9.12 -6.31
N PRO A 165 2.93 10.20 -5.52
CA PRO A 165 1.80 10.92 -4.96
C PRO A 165 0.97 11.57 -6.10
N PRO A 166 -0.36 11.73 -5.93
CA PRO A 166 -1.16 12.46 -6.91
C PRO A 166 -0.68 13.91 -6.99
N ASN A 167 -0.67 14.48 -8.20
CA ASN A 167 -0.37 15.89 -8.41
C ASN A 167 -1.56 16.74 -7.91
N PHE A 168 -1.55 17.04 -6.62
CA PHE A 168 -2.51 17.93 -5.97
C PHE A 168 -1.82 19.23 -5.58
N ARG A 169 -2.19 20.34 -6.21
CA ARG A 169 -1.64 21.67 -5.92
C ARG A 169 -2.77 22.67 -5.72
N ILE A 170 -2.85 23.25 -4.53
CA ILE A 170 -3.72 24.39 -4.28
C ILE A 170 -3.04 25.61 -4.89
N VAL A 171 -3.67 26.21 -5.90
CA VAL A 171 -3.18 27.42 -6.54
C VAL A 171 -3.81 28.63 -5.84
N PRO A 172 -3.01 29.56 -5.29
CA PRO A 172 -3.55 30.79 -4.73
C PRO A 172 -4.31 31.60 -5.79
N PRO A 173 -5.44 32.23 -5.44
CA PRO A 173 -6.21 33.02 -6.39
C PRO A 173 -5.41 34.26 -6.85
N PRO A 174 -5.55 34.66 -8.13
CA PRO A 174 -4.96 35.91 -8.64
C PRO A 174 -5.37 37.11 -7.78
N GLY A 175 -4.40 37.96 -7.42
CA GLY A 175 -4.63 39.14 -6.58
C GLY A 175 -4.66 38.86 -5.07
N GLY A 176 -4.42 37.61 -4.62
CA GLY A 176 -4.34 37.27 -3.19
C GLY A 176 -5.68 37.27 -2.45
N ASP A 177 -6.79 37.44 -3.19
CA ASP A 177 -8.14 37.39 -2.65
C ASP A 177 -8.55 35.94 -2.33
N MET A 178 -8.27 35.52 -1.11
CA MET A 178 -8.50 34.17 -0.62
C MET A 178 -9.97 33.73 -0.66
N SER A 179 -10.93 34.65 -0.76
CA SER A 179 -12.36 34.31 -0.97
C SER A 179 -12.60 33.61 -2.31
N LYS A 180 -11.67 33.80 -3.27
CA LYS A 180 -11.68 33.16 -4.60
C LYS A 180 -10.84 31.89 -4.65
N MET A 181 -10.35 31.38 -3.51
CA MET A 181 -9.60 30.13 -3.49
C MET A 181 -10.49 28.97 -3.95
N GLN A 182 -10.06 28.29 -5.02
CA GLN A 182 -10.68 27.06 -5.47
C GLN A 182 -9.82 25.89 -5.03
N ILE A 183 -10.41 24.94 -4.30
CA ILE A 183 -9.76 23.67 -4.00
C ILE A 183 -9.97 22.75 -5.21
N PRO A 184 -8.90 22.30 -5.89
CA PRO A 184 -9.04 21.38 -7.01
C PRO A 184 -9.73 20.09 -6.58
N GLN A 185 -10.45 19.45 -7.50
CA GLN A 185 -10.95 18.11 -7.26
C GLN A 185 -9.76 17.14 -7.09
N MET A 186 -9.81 16.27 -6.09
CA MET A 186 -8.81 15.21 -5.96
C MET A 186 -8.89 14.26 -7.16
N PRO A 187 -7.75 13.88 -7.76
CA PRO A 187 -7.72 12.86 -8.79
C PRO A 187 -8.29 11.53 -8.27
N ASP A 188 -8.98 10.80 -9.14
CA ASP A 188 -9.44 9.42 -8.89
C ASP A 188 -8.44 8.37 -9.38
N SER A 189 -7.28 8.82 -9.87
CA SER A 189 -6.23 7.99 -10.45
C SER A 189 -4.84 8.46 -9.98
N VAL A 190 -3.90 7.54 -9.89
CA VAL A 190 -2.51 7.81 -9.50
C VAL A 190 -1.54 6.99 -10.35
N ALA A 191 -0.34 7.51 -10.58
CA ALA A 191 0.69 6.82 -11.36
C ALA A 191 1.53 5.88 -10.48
N VAL A 192 1.74 4.66 -10.97
CA VAL A 192 2.95 3.88 -10.65
C VAL A 192 4.01 4.32 -11.64
N VAL A 193 5.16 4.74 -11.12
CA VAL A 193 6.28 5.23 -11.91
C VAL A 193 7.49 4.34 -11.70
N ARG A 194 8.43 4.38 -12.64
CA ARG A 194 9.77 3.82 -12.49
C ARG A 194 10.81 4.90 -12.77
N ILE A 195 11.86 4.96 -11.96
CA ILE A 195 12.95 5.92 -12.12
C ILE A 195 14.31 5.23 -12.21
N ALA A 196 15.08 5.59 -13.23
CA ALA A 196 16.49 5.20 -13.32
C ALA A 196 17.32 6.02 -12.31
N LEU A 197 18.04 5.36 -11.41
CA LEU A 197 18.72 6.06 -10.31
C LEU A 197 19.92 6.92 -10.78
N ASP A 198 20.52 6.57 -11.91
CA ASP A 198 21.69 7.22 -12.51
C ASP A 198 21.31 8.46 -13.32
N THR A 199 20.32 8.33 -14.23
CA THR A 199 19.87 9.39 -15.13
C THR A 199 18.71 10.21 -14.56
N ARG A 200 18.04 9.69 -13.52
CA ARG A 200 16.80 10.24 -12.94
C ARG A 200 15.64 10.37 -13.92
N VAL A 201 15.70 9.68 -15.06
CA VAL A 201 14.60 9.59 -16.02
C VAL A 201 13.46 8.81 -15.40
N VAL A 202 12.24 9.36 -15.50
CA VAL A 202 11.00 8.79 -14.97
C VAL A 202 10.12 8.35 -16.13
N ASP A 203 9.63 7.12 -16.04
CA ASP A 203 8.54 6.63 -16.89
C ASP A 203 7.30 6.35 -16.03
N THR A 204 6.12 6.58 -16.60
CA THR A 204 4.87 6.04 -16.04
C THR A 204 4.71 4.59 -16.47
N VAL A 205 4.50 3.70 -15.50
CA VAL A 205 4.30 2.26 -15.72
C VAL A 205 2.83 1.95 -15.92
N ALA A 206 1.98 2.48 -15.04
CA ALA A 206 0.54 2.27 -15.06
C ALA A 206 -0.18 3.36 -14.26
N PHE A 207 -1.47 3.51 -14.50
CA PHE A 207 -2.37 4.24 -13.60
C PHE A 207 -3.19 3.27 -12.77
N LEU A 208 -3.34 3.56 -11.48
CA LEU A 208 -4.21 2.87 -10.54
C LEU A 208 -5.43 3.73 -10.27
N LYS A 209 -6.62 3.14 -10.30
CA LYS A 209 -7.82 3.75 -9.71
C LYS A 209 -7.66 3.84 -8.20
N ILE A 210 -7.89 5.01 -7.63
CA ILE A 210 -7.82 5.26 -6.18
C ILE A 210 -9.16 5.71 -5.62
N ALA A 211 -9.21 5.70 -4.29
CA ALA A 211 -10.23 6.34 -3.48
C ALA A 211 -10.61 7.72 -4.02
N LYS A 212 -11.87 7.92 -4.43
CA LYS A 212 -12.38 9.26 -4.72
C LYS A 212 -12.68 9.96 -3.39
N THR A 213 -11.98 11.07 -3.13
CA THR A 213 -12.27 11.94 -1.98
C THR A 213 -13.14 13.09 -2.45
N ASN A 214 -14.39 13.14 -1.99
CA ASN A 214 -15.30 14.25 -2.30
C ASN A 214 -15.12 15.34 -1.24
N MET A 215 -14.62 16.51 -1.64
CA MET A 215 -14.44 17.66 -0.77
C MET A 215 -15.42 18.77 -1.15
N THR A 216 -16.15 19.30 -0.17
CA THR A 216 -17.05 20.44 -0.32
C THR A 216 -16.46 21.62 0.44
N VAL A 217 -16.34 22.76 -0.23
CA VAL A 217 -15.84 24.01 0.36
C VAL A 217 -17.00 24.97 0.49
N THR A 218 -17.23 25.48 1.71
CA THR A 218 -18.22 26.52 1.98
C THR A 218 -17.54 27.72 2.62
N GLN A 219 -17.91 28.94 2.21
CA GLN A 219 -17.47 30.14 2.91
C GLN A 219 -18.24 30.27 4.22
N THR A 220 -17.54 30.59 5.30
CA THR A 220 -18.17 30.85 6.60
C THR A 220 -18.56 32.32 6.72
N PRO A 221 -19.59 32.66 7.50
CA PRO A 221 -20.09 34.04 7.62
C PRO A 221 -19.04 35.08 8.09
N ASN A 222 -17.97 34.63 8.76
CA ASN A 222 -16.84 35.45 9.19
C ASN A 222 -15.75 35.63 8.12
N GLY A 223 -16.02 35.26 6.86
CA GLY A 223 -15.06 35.38 5.75
C GLY A 223 -14.02 34.25 5.70
N GLY A 224 -14.14 33.23 6.55
CA GLY A 224 -13.32 32.02 6.50
C GLY A 224 -13.78 31.01 5.44
N MET A 225 -13.05 29.92 5.32
CA MET A 225 -13.44 28.75 4.52
C MET A 225 -13.65 27.55 5.43
N SER A 226 -14.66 26.75 5.13
CA SER A 226 -14.95 25.47 5.76
C SER A 226 -14.85 24.38 4.70
N VAL A 227 -13.97 23.42 4.92
CA VAL A 227 -13.80 22.26 4.04
C VAL A 227 -14.41 21.05 4.75
N THR A 228 -15.37 20.39 4.12
CA THR A 228 -15.93 19.12 4.58
C THR A 228 -15.60 18.03 3.56
N SER A 229 -15.31 16.82 4.02
CA SER A 229 -15.03 15.68 3.16
C SER A 229 -16.08 14.60 3.38
N THR A 230 -16.51 13.95 2.31
CA THR A 230 -17.48 12.85 2.35
C THR A 230 -16.74 11.54 2.16
N ILE A 231 -16.91 10.64 3.13
CA ILE A 231 -16.24 9.34 3.18
C ILE A 231 -17.09 8.31 2.43
N ASN A 232 -16.48 7.67 1.44
CA ASN A 232 -16.98 6.39 0.93
C ASN A 232 -16.21 5.27 1.64
N PRO A 233 -16.85 4.50 2.53
CA PRO A 233 -16.18 3.45 3.31
C PRO A 233 -15.95 2.17 2.51
N MET A 234 -16.52 2.04 1.31
CA MET A 234 -16.45 0.85 0.48
C MET A 234 -16.03 1.22 -0.95
N GLN A 235 -14.73 1.31 -1.14
CA GLN A 235 -14.16 1.81 -2.39
C GLN A 235 -13.72 0.68 -3.31
N VAL A 236 -14.05 0.81 -4.59
CA VAL A 236 -13.48 -0.02 -5.66
C VAL A 236 -12.21 0.66 -6.15
N VAL A 237 -11.06 0.08 -5.79
CA VAL A 237 -9.73 0.62 -6.09
C VAL A 237 -8.86 -0.43 -6.77
N ASP A 238 -7.80 0.01 -7.42
CA ASP A 238 -6.72 -0.86 -7.88
C ASP A 238 -5.59 -0.90 -6.84
N ASP A 239 -4.77 -1.94 -6.91
CA ASP A 239 -3.57 -2.07 -6.10
C ASP A 239 -2.46 -2.78 -6.90
N TRP A 240 -1.25 -2.84 -6.37
CA TRP A 240 -0.08 -3.23 -7.15
C TRP A 240 1.05 -3.85 -6.35
N ALA A 241 1.94 -4.58 -7.03
CA ALA A 241 3.21 -5.05 -6.49
C ALA A 241 4.28 -5.19 -7.57
N VAL A 242 5.55 -5.19 -7.16
CA VAL A 242 6.69 -5.58 -8.01
C VAL A 242 7.06 -7.02 -7.70
N THR A 243 7.09 -7.89 -8.71
CA THR A 243 7.51 -9.29 -8.55
C THR A 243 9.03 -9.43 -8.51
N ALA A 244 9.52 -10.57 -8.03
CA ALA A 244 10.97 -10.84 -7.92
C ALA A 244 11.71 -10.80 -9.27
N ASP A 245 11.02 -11.06 -10.38
CA ASP A 245 11.54 -10.92 -11.75
C ASP A 245 11.47 -9.48 -12.30
N GLY A 246 10.97 -8.52 -11.50
CA GLY A 246 10.91 -7.10 -11.84
C GLY A 246 9.72 -6.68 -12.71
N ARG A 247 8.72 -7.54 -12.92
CA ARG A 247 7.43 -7.12 -13.50
C ARG A 247 6.61 -6.36 -12.47
N VAL A 248 5.71 -5.50 -12.96
CA VAL A 248 4.72 -4.82 -12.13
C VAL A 248 3.37 -5.49 -12.34
N ALA A 249 2.81 -6.03 -11.26
CA ALA A 249 1.46 -6.56 -11.24
C ALA A 249 0.50 -5.45 -10.82
N VAL A 250 -0.42 -5.06 -11.72
CA VAL A 250 -1.53 -4.16 -11.41
C VAL A 250 -2.79 -4.99 -11.24
N VAL A 251 -3.31 -5.07 -10.02
CA VAL A 251 -4.54 -5.79 -9.71
C VAL A 251 -5.71 -4.85 -9.86
N ARG A 252 -6.57 -5.10 -10.85
CA ARG A 252 -7.75 -4.30 -11.14
C ARG A 252 -8.90 -4.70 -10.24
N GLY A 253 -9.33 -3.82 -9.34
CA GLY A 253 -10.35 -4.16 -8.33
C GLY A 253 -11.75 -4.34 -8.89
N GLN A 254 -12.09 -3.64 -9.98
CA GLN A 254 -13.42 -3.72 -10.58
C GLN A 254 -13.69 -5.06 -11.27
N GLU A 255 -12.70 -5.62 -11.94
CA GLU A 255 -12.84 -6.86 -12.70
C GLU A 255 -12.20 -8.07 -12.02
N TYR A 256 -11.40 -7.82 -10.97
CA TYR A 256 -10.56 -8.80 -10.29
C TYR A 256 -9.69 -9.58 -11.27
N LYS A 257 -8.77 -8.87 -11.93
CA LYS A 257 -7.78 -9.41 -12.87
C LYS A 257 -6.42 -8.74 -12.65
N ILE A 258 -5.36 -9.30 -13.22
CA ILE A 258 -4.02 -8.72 -13.16
C ILE A 258 -3.59 -8.24 -14.55
N GLU A 259 -3.07 -7.03 -14.62
CA GLU A 259 -2.28 -6.54 -15.74
C GLU A 259 -0.81 -6.58 -15.37
N TRP A 260 -0.03 -7.36 -16.11
CA TRP A 260 1.41 -7.47 -15.96
C TRP A 260 2.09 -6.46 -16.87
N VAL A 261 2.86 -5.55 -16.29
CA VAL A 261 3.69 -4.60 -17.03
C VAL A 261 5.15 -5.00 -16.90
N ASP A 262 5.81 -5.24 -18.02
CA ASP A 262 7.23 -5.61 -18.03
C ASP A 262 8.18 -4.39 -18.02
N GLY A 263 9.48 -4.68 -17.94
CA GLY A 263 10.52 -3.65 -18.00
C GLY A 263 10.57 -2.85 -19.32
N LYS A 264 9.97 -3.34 -20.41
CA LYS A 264 9.88 -2.60 -21.67
C LYS A 264 8.57 -1.82 -21.79
N GLY A 265 7.63 -2.02 -20.86
CA GLY A 265 6.31 -1.40 -20.86
C GLY A 265 5.25 -2.22 -21.62
N ALA A 266 5.56 -3.45 -22.03
CA ALA A 266 4.57 -4.35 -22.60
C ALA A 266 3.57 -4.77 -21.52
N ILE A 267 2.29 -4.75 -21.86
CA ILE A 267 1.19 -5.09 -20.96
C ILE A 267 0.58 -6.43 -21.38
N ALA A 268 0.45 -7.35 -20.44
CA ALA A 268 -0.28 -8.61 -20.60
C ALA A 268 -1.36 -8.73 -19.53
N ALA A 269 -2.63 -8.79 -19.94
CA ALA A 269 -3.75 -8.96 -19.01
C ALA A 269 -4.06 -10.45 -18.79
N SER A 270 -4.38 -10.82 -17.56
CA SER A 270 -4.94 -12.13 -17.23
C SER A 270 -6.41 -12.21 -17.60
N ASN A 271 -6.94 -13.45 -17.63
CA ASN A 271 -8.38 -13.65 -17.47
C ASN A 271 -8.85 -13.10 -16.10
N LYS A 272 -10.17 -12.91 -15.95
CA LYS A 272 -10.75 -12.60 -14.63
C LYS A 272 -10.46 -13.75 -13.67
N ILE A 273 -9.97 -13.39 -12.50
CA ILE A 273 -9.66 -14.35 -11.45
C ILE A 273 -11.00 -14.80 -10.84
N PRO A 274 -11.23 -16.11 -10.64
CA PRO A 274 -12.41 -16.60 -9.94
C PRO A 274 -12.49 -15.97 -8.55
N PHE A 275 -13.66 -15.41 -8.20
CA PHE A 275 -13.88 -14.79 -6.89
C PHE A 275 -15.33 -14.98 -6.43
N ALA A 276 -15.51 -15.19 -5.12
CA ALA A 276 -16.82 -15.30 -4.49
C ALA A 276 -17.40 -13.90 -4.25
N TRP A 277 -17.93 -13.28 -5.31
CA TRP A 277 -18.55 -11.95 -5.24
C TRP A 277 -19.77 -11.97 -4.32
N ARG A 278 -19.75 -11.12 -3.28
CA ARG A 278 -20.86 -10.97 -2.35
C ARG A 278 -21.72 -9.78 -2.76
N ARG A 279 -22.95 -10.06 -3.18
CA ARG A 279 -23.95 -9.02 -3.46
C ARG A 279 -24.33 -8.31 -2.16
N LEU A 280 -24.54 -7.00 -2.25
CA LEU A 280 -24.91 -6.13 -1.14
C LEU A 280 -26.30 -5.54 -1.42
N ASP A 281 -27.26 -5.87 -0.57
CA ASP A 281 -28.54 -5.19 -0.55
C ASP A 281 -28.47 -3.87 0.23
N ASP A 282 -29.51 -3.05 0.12
CA ASP A 282 -29.57 -1.73 0.75
C ASP A 282 -29.47 -1.80 2.27
N SER A 283 -29.99 -2.87 2.89
CA SER A 283 -29.91 -3.08 4.34
C SER A 283 -28.47 -3.33 4.78
N THR A 284 -27.72 -4.13 4.01
CA THR A 284 -26.32 -4.45 4.24
C THR A 284 -25.44 -3.21 4.02
N LYS A 285 -25.71 -2.44 2.96
CA LYS A 285 -25.01 -1.18 2.68
C LYS A 285 -25.21 -0.17 3.81
N THR A 286 -26.45 -0.03 4.31
CA THR A 286 -26.79 0.86 5.43
C THR A 286 -26.09 0.43 6.71
N ALA A 287 -26.20 -0.85 7.09
CA ALA A 287 -25.54 -1.39 8.27
C ALA A 287 -24.00 -1.24 8.21
N PHE A 288 -23.41 -1.37 7.03
CA PHE A 288 -21.98 -1.15 6.83
C PHE A 288 -21.58 0.31 7.06
N ILE A 289 -22.33 1.28 6.53
CA ILE A 289 -22.09 2.71 6.78
C ILE A 289 -22.21 3.03 8.27
N ASP A 290 -23.28 2.58 8.92
CA ASP A 290 -23.53 2.87 10.34
C ASP A 290 -22.43 2.28 11.23
N SER A 291 -22.02 1.03 10.98
CA SER A 291 -20.94 0.39 11.72
C SER A 291 -19.60 1.09 11.50
N THR A 292 -19.30 1.53 10.28
CA THR A 292 -18.07 2.27 9.97
C THR A 292 -18.07 3.64 10.64
N LYS A 293 -19.20 4.34 10.61
CA LYS A 293 -19.38 5.65 11.27
C LYS A 293 -19.14 5.53 12.77
N ALA A 294 -19.73 4.54 13.43
CA ALA A 294 -19.52 4.30 14.86
C ALA A 294 -18.04 4.00 15.20
N ALA A 295 -17.39 3.16 14.40
CA ALA A 295 -15.98 2.81 14.60
C ALA A 295 -15.05 4.02 14.40
N MET A 296 -15.25 4.78 13.33
CA MET A 296 -14.45 5.98 13.05
C MET A 296 -14.69 7.08 14.09
N GLU A 297 -15.92 7.27 14.54
CA GLU A 297 -16.27 8.23 15.60
C GLU A 297 -15.59 7.87 16.93
N THR A 298 -15.52 6.58 17.26
CA THR A 298 -14.79 6.09 18.44
C THR A 298 -13.29 6.42 18.33
N LEU A 299 -12.67 6.13 17.18
CA LEU A 299 -11.26 6.47 16.91
C LEU A 299 -11.01 7.98 16.97
N ARG A 300 -11.95 8.76 16.43
CA ARG A 300 -11.90 10.23 16.44
C ARG A 300 -11.90 10.76 17.87
N GLN A 301 -12.80 10.26 18.72
CA GLN A 301 -12.87 10.65 20.14
C GLN A 301 -11.56 10.30 20.88
N GLN A 302 -11.02 9.10 20.65
CA GLN A 302 -9.72 8.71 21.22
C GLN A 302 -8.59 9.63 20.77
N ALA A 303 -8.58 10.06 19.51
CA ALA A 303 -7.57 10.98 18.98
C ALA A 303 -7.67 12.36 19.64
N VAL A 304 -8.88 12.89 19.82
CA VAL A 304 -9.13 14.17 20.52
C VAL A 304 -8.62 14.10 21.96
N THR A 305 -8.96 13.04 22.70
CA THR A 305 -8.50 12.86 24.08
C THR A 305 -6.96 12.84 24.16
N ARG A 306 -6.28 12.17 23.22
CA ARG A 306 -4.80 12.17 23.16
C ARG A 306 -4.21 13.54 22.83
N ALA A 307 -4.84 14.28 21.92
CA ALA A 307 -4.40 15.62 21.55
C ALA A 307 -4.52 16.61 22.72
N GLN A 308 -5.63 16.55 23.46
CA GLN A 308 -5.89 17.39 24.63
C GLN A 308 -4.95 17.09 25.80
N ALA A 309 -4.48 15.85 25.94
CA ALA A 309 -3.53 15.44 26.97
C ALA A 309 -2.06 15.88 26.70
N GLY A 310 -1.82 16.86 25.83
CA GLY A 310 -0.48 17.35 25.51
C GLY A 310 0.30 16.53 24.47
N GLY A 311 -0.35 15.57 23.81
CA GLY A 311 0.23 14.76 22.72
C GLY A 311 0.43 15.49 21.38
N ALA A 312 0.56 16.82 21.39
CA ALA A 312 0.56 17.67 20.19
C ALA A 312 1.78 17.44 19.27
N GLY A 313 2.86 16.85 19.78
CA GLY A 313 4.05 16.51 18.97
C GLY A 313 3.83 15.38 17.96
N ASN A 314 2.70 14.68 18.04
CA ASN A 314 2.45 13.50 17.21
C ASN A 314 0.95 13.31 16.99
N MET A 315 0.26 14.34 16.46
CA MET A 315 -1.03 14.09 15.79
C MET A 315 -0.74 13.04 14.72
N PRO A 316 -1.28 11.81 14.81
CA PRO A 316 -1.23 10.94 13.65
C PRO A 316 -2.04 11.69 12.60
N ILE A 317 -1.35 12.21 11.58
CA ILE A 317 -2.02 12.46 10.31
C ILE A 317 -2.75 11.15 10.03
N ALA A 318 -4.08 11.17 10.10
CA ALA A 318 -4.88 9.98 10.33
C ALA A 318 -4.54 8.92 9.28
N PHE A 319 -3.70 7.99 9.70
CA PHE A 319 -3.35 6.83 8.93
C PHE A 319 -4.55 5.90 9.06
N GLY A 320 -5.43 5.88 8.06
CA GLY A 320 -6.47 4.86 7.95
C GLY A 320 -5.84 3.46 8.08
N PRO A 321 -6.64 2.39 8.31
CA PRO A 321 -6.13 1.02 8.43
C PRO A 321 -5.38 0.66 7.14
N GLY A 322 -4.07 0.89 7.13
CA GLY A 322 -3.34 1.08 5.89
C GLY A 322 -2.04 1.85 6.05
N GLY A 323 -1.98 3.03 6.71
CA GLY A 323 -0.73 3.83 6.80
C GLY A 323 -0.52 4.93 5.75
N ALA A 324 -1.56 5.38 5.04
CA ALA A 324 -1.51 6.47 4.05
C ALA A 324 -2.02 7.71 4.73
N MET A 325 -1.62 8.91 4.28
CA MET A 325 -2.46 10.07 4.50
C MET A 325 -3.81 9.80 3.82
N ASP A 326 -4.71 9.16 4.55
CA ASP A 326 -6.08 8.97 4.14
C ASP A 326 -6.75 10.31 4.41
N MET A 327 -6.80 11.17 3.40
CA MET A 327 -7.53 12.43 3.47
C MET A 327 -9.04 12.19 3.66
N GLY A 328 -9.54 10.97 3.44
CA GLY A 328 -10.84 10.51 3.90
C GLY A 328 -10.91 10.28 5.42
N ALA A 329 -9.83 9.80 6.04
CA ALA A 329 -9.68 9.77 7.51
C ALA A 329 -9.43 11.18 8.12
N MET A 330 -9.04 12.17 7.32
CA MET A 330 -9.16 13.60 7.67
C MET A 330 -10.59 14.14 7.54
N GLY A 331 -11.58 13.29 7.22
CA GLY A 331 -12.98 13.62 6.91
C GLY A 331 -13.79 14.36 7.99
N GLY A 332 -13.14 14.78 9.08
CA GLY A 332 -13.73 15.63 10.12
C GLY A 332 -12.98 16.94 10.38
N MET A 333 -11.89 17.28 9.70
CA MET A 333 -11.17 18.53 10.02
C MET A 333 -11.81 19.75 9.34
N ARG A 334 -12.55 20.56 10.11
CA ARG A 334 -12.77 21.97 9.79
C ARG A 334 -11.45 22.70 10.00
N ILE A 335 -10.80 23.07 8.90
CA ILE A 335 -9.72 24.05 8.94
C ILE A 335 -10.39 25.43 8.85
N GLU A 336 -10.71 26.03 10.01
CA GLU A 336 -11.05 27.45 10.05
C GLU A 336 -9.76 28.25 9.90
N ILE A 337 -9.53 28.78 8.70
CA ILE A 337 -8.45 29.75 8.49
C ILE A 337 -8.95 31.09 9.04
N ASN A 338 -8.69 31.34 10.33
CA ASN A 338 -9.04 32.62 10.97
C ASN A 338 -8.13 33.75 10.45
N MET A 339 -8.71 34.60 9.61
CA MET A 339 -8.04 35.72 8.95
C MET A 339 -7.96 36.96 9.85
N ARG A 340 -7.34 36.87 11.03
CA ARG A 340 -6.95 38.10 11.75
C ARG A 340 -5.57 38.50 11.27
N GLY A 341 -5.54 39.45 10.33
CA GLY A 341 -4.33 40.05 9.78
C GLY A 341 -3.39 40.52 10.89
N GLY A 342 -2.22 39.90 10.96
CA GLY A 342 -1.11 40.41 11.73
C GLY A 342 -0.36 41.41 10.86
N ASP A 343 -0.59 42.69 11.08
CA ASP A 343 0.24 43.78 10.58
C ASP A 343 1.63 43.68 11.24
N GLY A 344 2.57 43.03 10.55
CA GLY A 344 3.99 42.97 10.91
C GLY A 344 4.85 43.44 9.73
N PRO A 345 5.96 44.18 9.95
CA PRO A 345 6.67 44.86 8.87
C PRO A 345 7.24 43.88 7.85
N ARG A 346 6.93 44.10 6.56
CA ARG A 346 7.52 43.38 5.43
C ARG A 346 8.98 43.82 5.24
N GLY A 347 9.92 42.94 5.58
CA GLY A 347 11.32 43.13 5.19
C GLY A 347 12.30 42.19 5.91
N ALA A 348 12.43 40.95 5.44
CA ALA A 348 13.65 40.15 5.60
C ALA A 348 13.65 38.93 4.66
N ALA A 349 14.80 38.65 4.04
CA ALA A 349 15.05 37.57 3.09
C ALA A 349 14.95 36.16 3.73
N PRO A 350 14.74 35.08 2.95
CA PRO A 350 14.53 33.74 3.49
C PRO A 350 15.87 33.09 3.87
N GLY A 351 16.22 33.14 5.15
CA GLY A 351 17.37 32.44 5.71
C GLY A 351 17.22 32.26 7.21
N ALA A 352 17.13 31.00 7.64
CA ALA A 352 17.30 30.48 9.01
C ALA A 352 16.65 31.26 10.17
N SER A 353 15.54 30.73 10.71
CA SER A 353 15.16 31.01 12.10
C SER A 353 14.82 29.72 12.85
N ASN A 354 15.76 29.29 13.69
CA ASN A 354 15.48 28.51 14.90
C ASN A 354 14.70 29.41 15.85
N GLY A 355 13.37 29.40 15.75
CA GLY A 355 12.46 30.06 16.68
C GLY A 355 11.58 29.02 17.35
N ALA A 356 11.49 29.06 18.68
CA ALA A 356 10.60 28.21 19.47
C ALA A 356 9.16 28.24 18.91
N PRO A 357 8.38 27.14 19.03
CA PRO A 357 7.00 27.15 18.57
C PRO A 357 6.23 28.23 19.34
N PRO A 358 5.31 28.98 18.70
CA PRO A 358 4.47 29.91 19.43
C PRO A 358 3.67 29.11 20.46
N THR A 359 3.81 29.47 21.73
CA THR A 359 2.95 29.03 22.82
C THR A 359 1.58 29.66 22.62
N GLY A 360 0.79 29.11 21.70
CA GLY A 360 -0.62 29.42 21.54
C GLY A 360 -1.42 28.67 22.60
N GLY A 361 -2.29 29.39 23.32
CA GLY A 361 -3.28 28.79 24.22
C GLY A 361 -4.16 27.74 23.52
N PRO A 362 -4.97 26.98 24.27
CA PRO A 362 -5.69 25.82 23.76
C PRO A 362 -6.50 26.21 22.52
N THR A 363 -6.06 25.73 21.36
CA THR A 363 -6.88 25.77 20.15
C THR A 363 -8.05 24.85 20.41
N ASN A 364 -9.25 25.42 20.55
CA ASN A 364 -10.46 24.64 20.71
C ASN A 364 -10.80 24.04 19.34
N ILE A 365 -10.16 22.92 18.98
CA ILE A 365 -10.38 22.23 17.70
C ILE A 365 -11.76 21.56 17.76
N GLN A 366 -12.80 22.26 17.31
CA GLN A 366 -14.13 21.68 17.15
C GLN A 366 -14.17 20.87 15.85
N ILE A 367 -13.97 19.55 15.98
CA ILE A 367 -14.00 18.60 14.86
C ILE A 367 -15.46 18.27 14.52
N PRO A 368 -16.03 18.72 13.38
CA PRO A 368 -17.39 18.36 12.96
C PRO A 368 -17.57 16.84 12.78
N PRO A 369 -18.83 16.37 12.77
CA PRO A 369 -19.17 14.98 12.48
C PRO A 369 -18.66 14.54 11.10
N LEU A 370 -18.30 13.27 11.00
CA LEU A 370 -17.92 12.65 9.73
C LEU A 370 -19.13 12.55 8.79
N ASN A 371 -18.96 13.01 7.55
CA ASN A 371 -19.94 12.85 6.49
C ASN A 371 -19.65 11.57 5.70
N PHE A 372 -20.68 10.79 5.41
CA PHE A 372 -20.60 9.57 4.62
C PHE A 372 -21.49 9.68 3.38
N VAL A 373 -21.14 8.95 2.33
CA VAL A 373 -21.98 8.80 1.14
C VAL A 373 -23.30 8.09 1.46
N ASN A 374 -24.31 8.24 0.60
CA ASN A 374 -25.56 7.49 0.74
C ASN A 374 -25.35 6.00 0.44
N PRO A 375 -26.19 5.08 0.99
CA PRO A 375 -26.12 3.66 0.67
C PRO A 375 -26.19 3.37 -0.84
N SER A 376 -26.96 4.14 -1.61
CA SER A 376 -27.08 3.99 -3.07
C SER A 376 -25.78 4.29 -3.83
N GLU A 377 -24.83 5.00 -3.21
CA GLU A 377 -23.51 5.29 -3.78
C GLU A 377 -22.48 4.18 -3.49
N LEU A 378 -22.80 3.20 -2.64
CA LEU A 378 -21.96 2.03 -2.42
C LEU A 378 -22.15 1.00 -3.55
N PRO A 379 -21.10 0.25 -3.91
CA PRO A 379 -21.19 -0.77 -4.96
C PRO A 379 -22.19 -1.88 -4.60
N ASP A 380 -22.83 -2.46 -5.61
CA ASP A 380 -23.77 -3.58 -5.44
C ASP A 380 -23.10 -4.90 -5.05
N TYR A 381 -21.78 -4.96 -5.16
CA TYR A 381 -20.96 -6.08 -4.74
C TYR A 381 -19.82 -5.59 -3.87
N ALA A 382 -19.49 -6.35 -2.81
CA ALA A 382 -18.33 -6.07 -1.99
C ALA A 382 -17.06 -6.11 -2.86
N PRO A 383 -16.21 -5.06 -2.83
CA PRO A 383 -14.94 -5.06 -3.54
C PRO A 383 -14.08 -6.26 -3.09
N PRO A 384 -13.29 -6.86 -3.98
CA PRO A 384 -12.53 -8.06 -3.66
C PRO A 384 -11.39 -7.80 -2.66
N PHE A 385 -10.88 -6.56 -2.61
CA PHE A 385 -9.80 -6.13 -1.72
C PHE A 385 -9.88 -4.61 -1.46
N THR A 386 -9.02 -4.13 -0.55
CA THR A 386 -8.79 -2.70 -0.27
C THR A 386 -7.36 -2.29 -0.64
N ALA A 387 -7.06 -1.00 -0.70
CA ALA A 387 -5.69 -0.53 -0.98
C ALA A 387 -4.66 -1.12 0.01
N GLY A 388 -3.46 -1.47 -0.47
CA GLY A 388 -2.42 -2.11 0.33
C GLY A 388 -2.72 -3.58 0.67
N ALA A 389 -3.50 -4.26 -0.16
CA ALA A 389 -3.82 -5.68 -0.08
C ALA A 389 -2.86 -6.55 -0.88
N VAL A 390 -2.14 -5.98 -1.85
CA VAL A 390 -1.33 -6.74 -2.82
C VAL A 390 0.13 -6.77 -2.41
N ARG A 391 0.73 -7.97 -2.43
CA ARG A 391 2.17 -8.20 -2.26
C ARG A 391 2.64 -9.27 -3.23
N ALA A 392 3.93 -9.27 -3.58
CA ALA A 392 4.53 -10.36 -4.34
C ALA A 392 5.48 -11.18 -3.46
N ASP A 393 5.52 -12.49 -3.68
CA ASP A 393 6.51 -13.38 -3.07
C ASP A 393 7.77 -13.51 -3.95
N LEU A 394 8.75 -14.30 -3.47
CA LEU A 394 10.00 -14.53 -4.19
C LEU A 394 9.86 -15.49 -5.38
N ASP A 395 8.75 -16.23 -5.47
CA ASP A 395 8.47 -17.18 -6.54
C ASP A 395 7.73 -16.52 -7.72
N GLY A 396 7.47 -15.20 -7.62
CA GLY A 396 6.77 -14.42 -8.65
C GLY A 396 5.25 -14.54 -8.59
N ASN A 397 4.69 -15.06 -7.49
CA ASN A 397 3.25 -15.04 -7.26
C ASN A 397 2.82 -13.73 -6.60
N VAL A 398 1.58 -13.35 -6.86
CA VAL A 398 0.91 -12.20 -6.26
C VAL A 398 -0.08 -12.70 -5.21
N TRP A 399 0.12 -12.23 -3.98
CA TRP A 399 -0.73 -12.49 -2.83
C TRP A 399 -1.68 -11.31 -2.64
N ILE A 400 -2.99 -11.57 -2.71
CA ILE A 400 -4.03 -10.55 -2.61
C ILE A 400 -4.84 -10.78 -1.34
N ARG A 401 -4.73 -9.88 -0.36
CA ARG A 401 -5.57 -9.92 0.85
C ARG A 401 -7.02 -9.61 0.47
N THR A 402 -7.87 -10.62 0.51
CA THR A 402 -9.28 -10.48 0.13
C THR A 402 -10.09 -9.78 1.23
N SER A 403 -11.21 -9.17 0.84
CA SER A 403 -12.20 -8.61 1.76
C SER A 403 -13.04 -9.69 2.47
N ASN A 404 -12.95 -10.94 2.02
CA ASN A 404 -13.61 -12.08 2.63
C ASN A 404 -12.81 -12.52 3.87
N VAL A 405 -13.43 -12.42 5.05
CA VAL A 405 -12.87 -12.92 6.32
C VAL A 405 -13.39 -14.32 6.57
N TYR A 406 -12.52 -15.24 6.97
CA TYR A 406 -12.89 -16.63 7.27
C TYR A 406 -12.34 -17.01 8.64
N GLY A 407 -13.19 -17.48 9.56
CA GLY A 407 -12.78 -17.92 10.90
C GLY A 407 -12.02 -16.85 11.71
N GLY A 408 -12.27 -15.55 11.46
CA GLY A 408 -11.58 -14.43 12.10
C GLY A 408 -10.18 -14.11 11.54
N GLY A 409 -9.68 -14.87 10.55
CA GLY A 409 -8.42 -14.61 9.86
C GLY A 409 -8.61 -13.96 8.49
N SER A 410 -7.53 -13.38 7.95
CA SER A 410 -7.51 -12.82 6.60
C SER A 410 -7.21 -13.91 5.57
N VAL A 411 -7.99 -13.97 4.50
CA VAL A 411 -7.76 -14.88 3.37
C VAL A 411 -6.98 -14.18 2.28
N TYR A 412 -5.93 -14.82 1.80
CA TYR A 412 -5.10 -14.37 0.68
C TYR A 412 -5.29 -15.29 -0.51
N ASP A 413 -5.65 -14.71 -1.64
CA ASP A 413 -5.67 -15.40 -2.92
C ASP A 413 -4.26 -15.33 -3.54
N ILE A 414 -3.70 -16.47 -3.96
CA ILE A 414 -2.35 -16.58 -4.54
C ILE A 414 -2.46 -16.80 -6.04
N VAL A 415 -2.04 -15.80 -6.80
CA VAL A 415 -2.14 -15.75 -8.26
C VAL A 415 -0.76 -15.88 -8.87
N ASN A 416 -0.57 -16.85 -9.74
CA ASN A 416 0.73 -17.08 -10.39
C ASN A 416 1.02 -16.06 -11.50
N ALA A 417 2.21 -16.13 -12.09
CA ALA A 417 2.65 -15.26 -13.19
C ALA A 417 1.76 -15.28 -14.46
N LYS A 418 0.91 -16.30 -14.64
CA LYS A 418 -0.04 -16.42 -15.75
C LYS A 418 -1.41 -15.78 -15.42
N GLY A 419 -1.60 -15.32 -14.18
CA GLY A 419 -2.86 -14.79 -13.70
C GLY A 419 -3.85 -15.85 -13.23
N GLU A 420 -3.39 -17.08 -12.95
CA GLU A 420 -4.24 -18.18 -12.47
C GLU A 420 -4.28 -18.20 -10.94
N LEU A 421 -5.48 -18.32 -10.35
CA LEU A 421 -5.65 -18.54 -8.92
C LEU A 421 -5.22 -19.96 -8.57
N THR A 422 -4.05 -20.08 -7.95
CA THR A 422 -3.44 -21.39 -7.62
C THR A 422 -3.73 -21.87 -6.21
N ASP A 423 -3.98 -20.96 -5.27
CA ASP A 423 -4.11 -21.30 -3.86
C ASP A 423 -4.88 -20.20 -3.10
N ARG A 424 -5.42 -20.55 -1.94
CA ARG A 424 -6.10 -19.63 -1.02
C ARG A 424 -5.66 -19.91 0.41
N VAL A 425 -4.97 -18.96 1.02
CA VAL A 425 -4.31 -19.14 2.32
C VAL A 425 -4.98 -18.30 3.39
N LEU A 426 -5.41 -18.95 4.47
CA LEU A 426 -5.88 -18.32 5.69
C LEU A 426 -4.69 -17.99 6.59
N LEU A 427 -4.49 -16.69 6.86
CA LEU A 427 -3.54 -16.24 7.87
C LEU A 427 -4.13 -16.39 9.29
N PRO A 428 -3.30 -16.76 10.29
CA PRO A 428 -3.73 -16.75 11.69
C PRO A 428 -4.26 -15.38 12.13
N ALA A 429 -5.25 -15.37 13.02
CA ALA A 429 -5.85 -14.14 13.52
C ALA A 429 -4.81 -13.20 14.14
N GLY A 430 -4.93 -11.90 13.85
CA GLY A 430 -4.04 -10.85 14.36
C GLY A 430 -2.65 -10.79 13.71
N ARG A 431 -2.37 -11.61 12.68
CA ARG A 431 -1.10 -11.56 11.92
C ARG A 431 -1.26 -10.71 10.66
N VAL A 432 -0.20 -9.98 10.33
CA VAL A 432 -0.10 -9.20 9.08
C VAL A 432 1.21 -9.57 8.38
N ILE A 433 1.14 -9.86 7.08
CA ILE A 433 2.36 -10.12 6.27
C ILE A 433 3.24 -8.89 6.28
N ALA A 434 4.49 -9.05 6.67
CA ALA A 434 5.51 -8.02 6.64
C ALA A 434 6.51 -8.21 5.49
N GLY A 435 6.72 -9.45 5.04
CA GLY A 435 7.60 -9.78 3.92
C GLY A 435 7.69 -11.28 3.66
N PHE A 436 8.48 -11.66 2.66
CA PHE A 436 8.67 -13.05 2.25
C PHE A 436 10.16 -13.38 2.23
N GLY A 437 10.47 -14.67 2.41
CA GLY A 437 11.77 -15.27 2.14
C GLY A 437 11.60 -16.57 1.35
N PRO A 438 12.69 -17.25 0.97
CA PRO A 438 12.59 -18.52 0.25
C PRO A 438 11.72 -19.54 1.02
N GLY A 439 10.56 -19.89 0.46
CA GLY A 439 9.60 -20.84 1.05
C GLY A 439 8.88 -20.39 2.33
N VAL A 440 9.12 -19.17 2.82
CA VAL A 440 8.60 -18.68 4.11
C VAL A 440 7.97 -17.30 3.99
N VAL A 441 7.03 -17.02 4.89
CA VAL A 441 6.43 -15.70 5.09
C VAL A 441 6.78 -15.19 6.49
N TYR A 442 7.09 -13.91 6.58
CA TYR A 442 7.33 -13.20 7.84
C TYR A 442 6.11 -12.34 8.16
N MET A 443 5.61 -12.46 9.39
CA MET A 443 4.40 -11.79 9.84
C MET A 443 4.66 -10.99 11.10
N GLY A 444 4.09 -9.78 11.19
CA GLY A 444 4.01 -9.03 12.43
C GLY A 444 2.73 -9.39 13.20
N PHE A 445 2.82 -9.47 14.53
CA PHE A 445 1.66 -9.58 15.40
C PHE A 445 1.89 -8.85 16.74
N ARG A 446 0.81 -8.46 17.41
CA ARG A 446 0.87 -7.81 18.72
C ARG A 446 0.73 -8.84 19.85
N ASP A 447 1.68 -8.83 20.78
CA ASP A 447 1.83 -9.83 21.86
C ASP A 447 1.56 -9.22 23.27
N GLY A 448 0.63 -8.28 23.37
CA GLY A 448 0.33 -7.54 24.62
C GLY A 448 1.41 -6.53 25.04
N ALA A 449 2.68 -6.93 25.08
CA ALA A 449 3.83 -6.09 25.45
C ALA A 449 4.38 -5.23 24.30
N GLY A 450 4.11 -5.60 23.06
CA GLY A 450 4.63 -4.92 21.87
C GLY A 450 4.31 -5.68 20.59
N VAL A 451 5.11 -5.46 19.54
CA VAL A 451 5.00 -6.19 18.27
C VAL A 451 6.16 -7.17 18.14
N ARG A 452 5.88 -8.40 17.71
CA ARG A 452 6.87 -9.43 17.38
C ARG A 452 6.76 -9.86 15.92
N ILE A 453 7.78 -10.56 15.45
CA ILE A 453 7.83 -11.16 14.11
C ILE A 453 7.71 -12.67 14.28
N GLU A 454 6.87 -13.29 13.45
CA GLU A 454 6.78 -14.74 13.28
C GLU A 454 7.27 -15.13 11.89
N MET A 455 7.94 -16.28 11.78
CA MET A 455 8.28 -16.93 10.52
C MET A 455 7.45 -18.20 10.37
N ALA A 456 6.79 -18.36 9.24
CA ALA A 456 5.99 -19.55 8.92
C ALA A 456 6.28 -20.04 7.49
N PRO A 457 6.25 -21.35 7.23
CA PRO A 457 6.36 -21.86 5.88
C PRO A 457 5.10 -21.54 5.07
N ILE A 458 5.28 -21.17 3.80
CA ILE A 458 4.17 -20.83 2.88
C ILE A 458 3.27 -22.04 2.63
N ARG A 459 3.89 -23.21 2.44
CA ARG A 459 3.20 -24.49 2.32
C ARG A 459 3.22 -25.20 3.68
N SER A 460 2.08 -25.72 4.08
CA SER A 460 2.01 -26.68 5.19
C SER A 460 2.91 -27.86 4.85
N ALA A 461 3.72 -28.35 5.79
CA ALA A 461 4.29 -29.68 5.63
C ALA A 461 3.12 -30.64 5.42
N THR A 462 3.11 -31.36 4.30
CA THR A 462 2.15 -32.45 4.11
C THR A 462 2.37 -33.44 5.26
N PRO A 463 1.32 -33.84 6.00
CA PRO A 463 1.47 -34.86 7.03
C PRO A 463 2.04 -36.16 6.48
#